data_AF-A0A183B981-F1
#
_entry.id   AF-A0A183B981-F1
#
_cell.length_a   1.000
_cell.length_b   1.000
_cell.length_c   1.000
_cell.angle_alpha   90.00
_cell.angle_beta   90.00
_cell.angle_gamma   90.00
#
_symmetry.space_group_name_H-M   'P 1'
#
loop_
_entity.id
_entity.type
_entity.pdbx_description
1 polymer ?
#
loop_
_entity_poly.entity_id
_entity_poly.type
_entity_poly.pdbx_seq_one_letter_code
_entity_poly.pdbx_strand_id
1 'polypeptide(L)'
;MQNQSVLFLTLGGRQLMKNVAFLNVPVELPFEELKSLLMGHIFPVGFWATERAKFNSMITAANIPCREFILQLNKQASKCNYGDRLEEKLYDRLIAGINISLQS
;
A
#
# COMPACT_ATOMS: atom_id res chain seq x y z
N MET A 1 1.77 -28.11 18.44
CA MET A 1 1.67 -26.70 18.01
C MET A 1 2.07 -26.65 16.54
N GLN A 2 1.10 -26.51 15.64
CA GLN A 2 1.36 -26.47 14.20
C GLN A 2 1.97 -25.11 13.83
N ASN A 3 3.10 -25.17 13.12
CA ASN A 3 3.91 -24.04 12.67
C ASN A 3 3.07 -23.05 11.82
N GLN A 4 2.62 -21.97 12.45
CA GLN A 4 2.03 -20.83 11.75
C GLN A 4 3.02 -20.17 10.77
N SER A 5 4.33 -20.41 10.93
CA SER A 5 5.37 -19.91 10.01
C SER A 5 5.31 -20.55 8.62
N VAL A 6 4.82 -21.79 8.49
CA VAL A 6 4.83 -22.53 7.21
C VAL A 6 3.77 -21.99 6.24
N LEU A 7 2.63 -21.51 6.77
CA LEU A 7 1.52 -21.01 5.95
C LEU A 7 1.83 -19.69 5.24
N PHE A 8 2.68 -18.84 5.83
CA PHE A 8 3.09 -17.57 5.20
C PHE A 8 3.96 -17.78 3.94
N LEU A 9 4.60 -18.94 3.79
CA LEU A 9 5.61 -19.17 2.76
C LEU A 9 5.04 -19.71 1.44
N THR A 10 3.85 -20.30 1.43
CA THR A 10 3.37 -21.09 0.30
C THR A 10 2.76 -20.28 -0.84
N LEU A 11 2.23 -19.07 -0.60
CA LEU A 11 1.45 -18.35 -1.62
C LEU A 11 2.20 -17.22 -2.37
N GLY A 12 3.35 -16.76 -1.87
CA GLY A 12 4.11 -15.63 -2.48
C GLY A 12 5.64 -15.72 -2.40
N GLY A 13 6.18 -16.86 -1.98
CA GLY A 13 7.56 -16.98 -1.48
C GLY A 13 8.69 -16.87 -2.50
N ARG A 14 8.49 -16.97 -3.82
CA ARG A 14 9.63 -17.10 -4.76
C ARG A 14 10.51 -15.85 -4.90
N GLN A 15 9.96 -14.64 -4.72
CA GLN A 15 10.78 -13.41 -4.70
C GLN A 15 11.36 -13.15 -3.29
N LEU A 16 10.59 -13.45 -2.24
CA LEU A 16 11.01 -13.29 -0.84
C LEU A 16 12.15 -14.26 -0.47
N MET A 17 12.12 -15.51 -0.96
CA MET A 17 13.12 -16.53 -0.62
C MET A 17 14.51 -16.23 -1.17
N LYS A 18 14.63 -15.57 -2.33
CA LYS A 18 15.96 -15.22 -2.89
C LYS A 18 16.76 -14.29 -1.97
N ASN A 19 16.07 -13.47 -1.17
CA ASN A 19 16.72 -12.49 -0.29
C ASN A 19 16.81 -12.96 1.16
N VAL A 20 15.93 -13.85 1.62
CA VAL A 20 16.14 -14.56 2.90
C VAL A 20 17.38 -15.46 2.81
N ALA A 21 17.68 -16.03 1.64
CA ALA A 21 18.92 -16.75 1.40
C ALA A 21 20.19 -15.87 1.48
N PHE A 22 20.06 -14.53 1.37
CA PHE A 22 21.14 -13.56 1.58
C PHE A 22 21.31 -13.17 3.06
N LEU A 23 20.30 -13.42 3.89
CA LEU A 23 20.43 -13.38 5.35
C LEU A 23 21.10 -14.70 5.75
N ASN A 24 22.42 -14.69 5.90
CA ASN A 24 23.21 -15.92 6.01
C ASN A 24 22.79 -16.93 7.08
N VAL A 25 21.90 -16.60 8.03
CA VAL A 25 21.22 -17.59 8.89
C VAL A 25 19.85 -17.03 9.33
N PRO A 26 18.71 -17.41 8.73
CA PRO A 26 17.39 -17.00 9.23
C PRO A 26 16.97 -17.72 10.53
N VAL A 27 17.77 -18.69 11.01
CA VAL A 27 17.50 -19.53 12.19
C VAL A 27 17.80 -18.83 13.52
N GLU A 28 18.61 -17.76 13.54
CA GLU A 28 19.06 -17.12 14.79
C GLU A 28 18.42 -15.74 15.07
N LEU A 29 17.71 -15.15 14.10
CA LEU A 29 17.07 -13.86 14.33
C LEU A 29 15.79 -13.99 15.17
N PRO A 30 15.64 -13.22 16.26
CA PRO A 30 14.37 -13.07 16.94
C PRO A 30 13.26 -12.63 15.97
N PHE A 31 12.03 -13.09 16.23
CA PHE A 31 10.87 -12.80 15.38
C PHE A 31 10.69 -11.30 15.08
N GLU A 32 10.88 -10.43 16.08
CA GLU A 32 10.71 -8.98 15.90
C GLU A 32 11.77 -8.36 14.98
N GLU A 33 13.01 -8.85 15.01
CA GLU A 33 14.06 -8.38 14.10
C GLU A 33 13.80 -8.85 12.68
N LEU A 34 13.41 -10.10 12.50
CA LEU A 34 13.01 -10.64 11.21
C LEU A 34 11.82 -9.87 10.61
N LYS A 35 10.81 -9.58 11.43
CA LYS A 35 9.63 -8.79 11.05
C LYS A 35 10.02 -7.36 10.67
N SER A 36 10.87 -6.70 11.45
CA SER A 36 11.38 -5.36 11.13
C SER A 36 12.11 -5.34 9.78
N LEU A 37 12.98 -6.32 9.55
CA LEU A 37 13.76 -6.41 8.31
C LEU A 37 12.85 -6.69 7.10
N LEU A 38 11.89 -7.61 7.23
CA LEU A 38 10.87 -7.85 6.21
C LEU A 38 10.03 -6.59 5.93
N MET A 39 9.61 -5.88 6.98
CA MET A 39 8.85 -4.64 6.84
C MET A 39 9.65 -3.54 6.16
N GLY A 40 10.94 -3.37 6.48
CA GLY A 40 11.81 -2.41 5.82
C GLY A 40 12.03 -2.70 4.33
N HIS A 41 11.98 -3.97 3.92
CA HIS A 41 12.07 -4.35 2.51
C HIS A 41 10.73 -4.24 1.76
N ILE A 42 9.62 -4.65 2.40
CA ILE A 42 8.28 -4.59 1.79
C ILE A 42 7.78 -3.14 1.72
N PHE A 43 8.06 -2.37 2.76
CA PHE A 43 7.71 -0.95 2.88
C PHE A 43 8.99 -0.14 3.11
N PRO A 44 9.73 0.18 2.04
CA PRO A 44 10.90 1.05 2.13
C PRO A 44 10.57 2.36 2.83
N VAL A 45 11.60 2.99 3.40
CA VAL A 45 11.48 4.32 4.01
C VAL A 45 10.78 5.27 3.04
N GLY A 46 9.70 5.92 3.49
CA GLY A 46 8.93 6.87 2.68
C GLY A 46 7.93 6.24 1.70
N PHE A 47 7.72 4.91 1.72
CA PHE A 47 6.69 4.25 0.90
C PHE A 47 5.32 4.92 1.05
N TRP A 48 4.84 5.05 2.30
CA TRP A 48 3.56 5.70 2.59
C TRP A 48 3.53 7.16 2.16
N ALA A 49 4.62 7.92 2.38
CA ALA A 49 4.71 9.31 1.96
C ALA A 49 4.57 9.46 0.43
N THR A 50 5.20 8.56 -0.33
CA THR A 50 5.11 8.51 -1.79
C THR A 50 3.69 8.20 -2.26
N GLU A 51 3.05 7.18 -1.68
CA GLU A 51 1.69 6.80 -2.06
C GLU A 51 0.67 7.89 -1.68
N ARG A 52 0.87 8.58 -0.55
CA ARG A 52 0.06 9.74 -0.13
C ARG A 52 0.27 10.95 -1.05
N ALA A 53 1.48 11.20 -1.52
CA ALA A 53 1.75 12.25 -2.50
C ALA A 53 1.00 11.97 -3.82
N LYS A 54 1.06 10.72 -4.32
CA LYS A 54 0.29 10.28 -5.49
C LYS A 54 -1.21 10.50 -5.26
N PHE A 55 -1.75 10.04 -4.13
CA PHE A 55 -3.14 10.25 -3.76
C PHE A 55 -3.53 11.74 -3.79
N ASN A 56 -2.72 12.59 -3.17
CA ASN A 56 -2.96 14.04 -3.08
C ASN A 56 -2.90 14.75 -4.44
N SER A 57 -2.22 14.18 -5.43
CA SER A 57 -2.15 14.71 -6.80
C SER A 57 -3.29 14.27 -7.72
N MET A 58 -4.15 13.33 -7.30
CA MET A 58 -5.17 12.75 -8.18
C MET A 58 -6.28 13.73 -8.54
N ILE A 59 -6.46 14.01 -9.83
CA ILE A 59 -7.56 14.83 -10.38
C ILE A 59 -8.31 14.04 -11.46
N THR A 60 -9.60 14.31 -11.65
CA THR A 60 -10.39 13.73 -12.75
C THR A 60 -9.94 14.31 -14.08
N ALA A 61 -9.69 13.46 -15.08
CA ALA A 61 -9.52 13.93 -16.46
C ALA A 61 -10.87 14.26 -17.11
N ALA A 62 -10.86 15.07 -18.16
CA ALA A 62 -12.06 15.63 -18.80
C ALA A 62 -13.08 14.59 -19.31
N ASN A 63 -12.66 13.34 -19.54
CA ASN A 63 -13.50 12.28 -20.11
C ASN A 63 -13.61 11.05 -19.21
N ILE A 64 -13.17 11.14 -17.95
CA ILE A 64 -13.25 10.02 -17.01
C ILE A 64 -14.55 10.14 -16.22
N PRO A 65 -15.45 9.12 -16.24
CA PRO A 65 -16.64 9.13 -15.42
C PRO A 65 -16.29 9.23 -13.93
N CYS A 66 -17.09 9.96 -13.16
CA CYS A 66 -16.88 10.13 -11.71
C CYS A 66 -16.71 8.78 -10.98
N ARG A 67 -17.48 7.76 -11.39
CA ARG A 67 -17.37 6.40 -10.84
C ARG A 67 -15.97 5.79 -11.03
N GLU A 68 -15.37 5.97 -12.20
CA GLU A 68 -14.04 5.45 -12.51
C GLU A 68 -12.97 6.17 -11.69
N PHE A 69 -13.10 7.50 -11.54
CA PHE A 69 -12.22 8.25 -10.66
C PHE A 69 -12.31 7.79 -9.20
N ILE A 70 -13.51 7.55 -8.67
CA ILE A 70 -13.72 7.02 -7.31
C ILE A 70 -13.03 5.65 -7.14
N LEU A 71 -13.12 4.76 -8.15
CA LEU A 71 -12.43 3.47 -8.10
C LEU A 71 -10.91 3.63 -8.05
N GLN A 72 -10.35 4.51 -8.88
CA GLN A 72 -8.92 4.79 -8.88
C GLN A 72 -8.47 5.41 -7.55
N LEU A 73 -9.27 6.33 -6.99
CA LEU A 73 -9.00 6.98 -5.72
C LEU A 73 -8.96 5.97 -4.56
N ASN A 74 -9.95 5.07 -4.48
CA ASN A 74 -9.98 3.99 -3.49
C ASN A 74 -8.79 3.04 -3.64
N LYS A 75 -8.44 2.67 -4.87
CA LYS A 75 -7.28 1.81 -5.16
C LYS A 75 -5.97 2.45 -4.73
N GLN A 76 -5.85 3.77 -4.78
CA GLN A 76 -4.65 4.47 -4.32
C GLN A 76 -4.66 4.66 -2.80
N ALA A 77 -5.82 4.93 -2.19
CA ALA A 77 -5.97 5.09 -0.75
C ALA A 77 -5.60 3.82 0.04
N SER A 78 -5.88 2.63 -0.52
CA SER A 78 -5.50 1.34 0.09
C SER A 78 -3.99 1.17 0.28
N LYS A 79 -3.17 1.92 -0.47
CA LYS A 79 -1.70 1.94 -0.36
C LYS A 79 -1.16 3.06 0.52
N CYS A 80 -2.00 3.89 1.12
CA CYS A 80 -1.55 5.09 1.86
C CYS A 80 -1.44 4.88 3.38
N ASN A 81 -1.96 3.76 3.89
CA ASN A 81 -2.06 3.43 5.31
C ASN A 81 -2.55 4.64 6.14
N TYR A 82 -3.78 5.09 5.84
CA TYR A 82 -4.40 6.23 6.55
C TYR A 82 -4.99 5.85 7.92
N GLY A 83 -5.12 4.56 8.22
CA GLY A 83 -5.77 4.08 9.43
C GLY A 83 -7.18 4.66 9.56
N ASP A 84 -7.51 5.15 10.75
CA ASP A 84 -8.85 5.66 11.11
C ASP A 84 -9.24 6.94 10.33
N ARG A 85 -8.27 7.60 9.67
CA ARG A 85 -8.50 8.82 8.88
C ARG A 85 -8.78 8.56 7.41
N LEU A 86 -8.94 7.30 7.00
CA LEU A 86 -9.15 6.92 5.60
C LEU A 86 -10.38 7.62 5.00
N GLU A 87 -11.50 7.62 5.73
CA GLU A 87 -12.76 8.20 5.27
C GLU A 87 -12.64 9.72 5.05
N GLU A 88 -12.12 10.45 6.04
CA GLU A 88 -11.82 11.89 5.95
C GLU A 88 -10.98 12.20 4.71
N LYS A 89 -9.89 11.44 4.48
CA LYS A 89 -8.98 11.67 3.34
C LYS A 89 -9.63 11.37 1.99
N LEU A 90 -10.51 10.36 1.92
CA LEU A 90 -11.27 10.06 0.70
C LEU A 90 -12.21 11.21 0.35
N TYR A 91 -12.95 11.76 1.31
CA TYR A 91 -13.84 12.89 1.09
C TYR A 91 -13.09 14.14 0.65
N ASP A 92 -12.04 14.52 1.37
CA ASP A 92 -11.19 15.69 1.04
C ASP A 92 -10.70 15.61 -0.40
N ARG A 93 -10.14 14.46 -0.79
CA ARG A 93 -9.54 14.29 -2.11
C ARG A 93 -10.58 14.13 -3.21
N LEU A 94 -11.74 13.53 -2.93
CA LEU A 94 -12.83 13.44 -3.89
C LEU A 94 -13.32 14.84 -4.27
N ILE A 95 -13.59 15.69 -3.27
CA ILE A 95 -14.05 17.07 -3.47
C ILE A 95 -12.99 17.88 -4.21
N ALA A 96 -11.71 17.78 -3.80
CA ALA A 96 -10.61 18.51 -4.45
C ALA A 96 -10.22 17.96 -5.84
N GLY A 97 -10.60 16.72 -6.15
CA GLY A 97 -10.19 15.99 -7.34
C GLY A 97 -11.20 16.00 -8.47
N ILE A 98 -12.49 16.17 -8.17
CA ILE A 98 -13.54 16.28 -9.20
C ILE A 98 -13.46 17.65 -9.87
N ASN A 99 -13.22 17.64 -11.18
CA ASN A 99 -13.38 18.82 -12.01
C ASN A 99 -14.87 18.98 -12.33
N ILE A 100 -15.52 19.96 -11.70
CA ILE A 100 -16.97 20.24 -11.83
C ILE A 100 -17.33 20.75 -13.24
N SER A 101 -16.36 20.99 -14.12
CA SER A 101 -16.57 21.52 -15.49
C SER A 101 -17.24 20.55 -16.49
N LEU A 102 -17.83 19.43 -16.04
CA LEU A 102 -18.46 18.40 -16.91
C LEU A 102 -19.93 18.11 -16.56
N GLN A 103 -20.62 19.06 -15.95
CA GLN A 103 -22.07 18.97 -15.75
C GLN A 103 -22.82 20.11 -16.46
N SER A 104 -22.50 20.36 -17.73
CA SER A 104 -23.33 21.19 -18.63
C SER A 104 -23.73 20.39 -19.87
#